data_AF-X0SN47-F1
#
_entry.id   AF-X0SN47-F1
#
_cell.length_a   1.000
_cell.length_b   1.000
_cell.length_c   1.000
_cell.angle_alpha   90.00
_cell.angle_beta   90.00
_cell.angle_gamma   90.00
#
_symmetry.space_group_name_H-M   'P 1'
#
loop_
_entity.id
_entity.type
_entity.pdbx_description
1 polymer ?
#
loop_
_entity_poly.entity_id
_entity_poly.type
_entity_poly.pdbx_seq_one_letter_code
_entity_poly.pdbx_strand_id
1 'polypeptide(L)' 'MSDSAARARDCKGDHQGHLCVLASNGLFDKIKEITRNPQFICFNCGRVADSDSNLCNPMPLND' A
#
# COMPACT_ATOMS: atom_id res chain seq x y z
N MET A 1 4.09 -6.21 25.20
CA MET A 1 4.27 -5.37 24.00
C MET A 1 3.19 -5.81 23.03
N SER A 2 2.00 -5.25 23.18
CA SER A 2 0.76 -5.83 22.66
C SER A 2 0.33 -5.12 21.38
N ASP A 3 0.07 -5.93 20.36
CA ASP A 3 -0.83 -5.71 19.23
C ASP A 3 -0.71 -4.42 18.41
N SER A 4 -0.10 -4.56 17.23
CA SER A 4 -0.46 -3.77 16.06
C SER A 4 -0.55 -4.68 14.85
N ALA A 5 -1.51 -5.61 14.90
CA ALA A 5 -2.03 -6.24 13.70
C ALA A 5 -2.61 -5.14 12.82
N ALA A 6 -1.96 -4.93 11.67
CA ALA A 6 -2.32 -3.96 10.66
C ALA A 6 -3.85 -3.97 10.45
N ARG A 7 -4.50 -2.81 10.64
CA ARG A 7 -5.92 -2.62 10.31
C ARG A 7 -6.12 -2.99 8.85
N ALA A 8 -6.63 -4.18 8.60
CA ALA A 8 -7.07 -4.65 7.29
C ALA A 8 -8.31 -3.85 6.92
N ARG A 9 -8.11 -2.67 6.35
CA ARG A 9 -9.18 -1.86 5.78
C ARG A 9 -9.56 -2.53 4.45
N ASP A 10 -10.82 -2.89 4.34
CA ASP A 10 -11.40 -3.73 3.29
C ASP A 10 -10.81 -3.44 1.91
N CYS A 11 -10.10 -4.42 1.34
CA CYS A 11 -9.65 -4.37 -0.04
C CYS A 11 -10.44 -5.43 -0.83
N LYS A 12 -10.83 -5.11 -2.08
CA LYS A 12 -11.65 -5.96 -2.96
C LYS A 12 -10.86 -6.31 -4.22
N GLY A 13 -10.88 -7.58 -4.66
CA GLY A 13 -10.21 -8.02 -5.90
C GLY A 13 -8.92 -8.82 -5.69
N ASP A 14 -8.03 -8.83 -6.68
CA ASP A 14 -6.68 -9.40 -6.56
C ASP A 14 -5.75 -8.40 -5.87
N HIS A 15 -4.90 -8.89 -4.98
CA HIS A 15 -4.02 -8.11 -4.10
C HIS A 15 -2.55 -8.43 -4.30
N GLN A 16 -2.20 -9.29 -5.27
CA GLN A 16 -0.81 -9.59 -5.56
C GLN A 16 -0.07 -8.33 -5.99
N GLY A 17 0.98 -7.97 -5.24
CA GLY A 17 1.81 -6.80 -5.53
C GLY A 17 1.31 -5.48 -4.93
N HIS A 18 0.19 -5.47 -4.21
CA HIS A 18 -0.23 -4.29 -3.45
C HIS A 18 0.58 -4.11 -2.16
N LEU A 19 0.77 -2.86 -1.74
CA LEU A 19 1.56 -2.54 -0.55
C LEU A 19 1.00 -3.16 0.75
N CYS A 20 -0.31 -3.39 0.84
CA CYS A 20 -0.90 -4.06 2.00
C CYS A 20 -0.33 -5.47 2.18
N VAL A 21 -0.25 -6.25 1.11
CA VAL A 21 0.28 -7.62 1.11
C VAL A 21 1.80 -7.60 1.30
N LEU A 22 2.51 -6.72 0.58
CA LEU A 22 3.97 -6.61 0.70
C LEU A 22 4.39 -6.36 2.15
N ALA A 23 3.67 -5.51 2.89
CA ALA A 23 4.03 -5.25 4.28
C ALA A 23 3.57 -6.32 5.25
N SER A 24 2.43 -6.97 5.02
CA SER A 24 2.05 -8.14 5.82
C SER A 24 3.07 -9.27 5.69
N ASN A 25 3.72 -9.38 4.52
CA ASN A 25 4.80 -10.34 4.27
C ASN A 25 6.20 -9.83 4.64
N GLY A 26 6.31 -8.63 5.21
CA GLY A 26 7.61 -8.05 5.61
C GLY A 26 8.57 -7.72 4.45
N LEU A 27 8.07 -7.58 3.22
CA LEU A 27 8.86 -7.30 2.02
C LEU A 27 9.23 -5.81 1.89
N PHE A 28 9.86 -5.26 2.93
CA PHE A 28 10.13 -3.83 3.05
C PHE A 28 11.10 -3.29 2.00
N ASP A 29 12.03 -4.10 1.51
CA ASP A 29 12.96 -3.64 0.47
C ASP A 29 12.23 -3.40 -0.86
N LYS A 30 11.28 -4.26 -1.22
CA LYS A 30 10.40 -4.02 -2.38
C LYS A 30 9.51 -2.80 -2.18
N ILE A 31 9.01 -2.58 -0.96
CA ILE A 31 8.24 -1.38 -0.63
C ILE A 31 9.09 -0.12 -0.86
N LYS A 32 10.33 -0.08 -0.35
CA LYS A 32 11.23 1.07 -0.55
C LYS A 32 11.46 1.40 -2.03
N GLU A 33 11.43 0.41 -2.92
CA GLU A 33 11.61 0.62 -4.36
C GLU A 33 10.40 1.27 -5.03
N ILE A 34 9.19 0.92 -4.62
CA ILE A 34 7.93 1.38 -5.25
C ILE A 34 7.29 2.56 -4.51
N THR A 35 7.95 3.09 -3.48
CA THR A 35 7.53 4.28 -2.73
C THR A 35 8.60 5.38 -2.74
N ARG A 36 9.48 5.39 -3.75
CA ARG A 36 10.59 6.37 -3.81
C ARG A 36 10.09 7.76 -4.16
N ASN A 37 9.09 7.83 -5.02
CA ASN A 37 8.48 9.06 -5.49
C ASN A 37 6.95 8.90 -5.54
N PRO A 38 6.29 8.83 -4.37
CA PRO A 38 4.88 8.46 -4.30
C PRO A 38 4.01 9.46 -5.05
N GLN A 39 3.24 8.98 -6.02
CA GLN A 39 2.28 9.77 -6.80
C GLN A 39 0.84 9.47 -6.41
N PHE A 40 0.61 8.37 -5.70
CA PHE A 40 -0.73 7.90 -5.33
C PHE A 40 -0.80 7.52 -3.85
N ILE A 41 -1.99 7.68 -3.28
CA ILE A 41 -2.36 7.23 -1.94
C ILE A 41 -3.53 6.27 -2.02
N CYS A 42 -3.49 5.17 -1.27
CA CYS A 42 -4.63 4.27 -1.14
C CYS A 42 -5.66 4.91 -0.22
N PHE A 43 -6.85 5.23 -0.73
CA PHE A 43 -7.93 5.80 0.07
C PHE A 43 -8.40 4.85 1.17
N ASN A 44 -8.25 3.54 0.98
CA ASN A 44 -8.60 2.56 1.99
C ASN A 44 -7.57 2.58 3.12
N CYS A 45 -6.30 2.29 2.86
CA CYS A 45 -5.30 2.04 3.92
C CYS A 45 -4.29 3.16 4.18
N GLY A 46 -4.31 4.25 3.41
CA GLY A 46 -3.43 5.42 3.59
C GLY A 46 -1.98 5.20 3.17
N ARG A 47 -1.63 4.03 2.63
CA ARG A 47 -0.30 3.76 2.08
C ARG A 47 -0.11 4.49 0.76
N VAL A 48 1.12 4.91 0.48
CA VAL A 48 1.47 5.65 -0.74
C VAL A 48 2.35 4.81 -1.65
N ALA A 49 2.25 5.02 -2.96
CA ALA A 49 3.09 4.35 -3.94
C ALA A 49 3.34 5.24 -5.17
N ASP A 50 4.39 4.90 -5.91
CA ASP A 50 4.78 5.59 -7.13
C ASP A 50 3.78 5.30 -8.27
N SER A 51 3.13 4.13 -8.24
CA SER A 51 2.10 3.70 -9.19
C SER A 51 0.80 3.31 -8.47
N ASP A 52 -0.32 3.64 -9.11
CA ASP A 52 -1.68 3.26 -8.72
C ASP A 52 -1.88 1.73 -8.62
N SER A 53 -1.22 0.98 -9.51
CA SER A 53 -1.23 -0.49 -9.58
C SER A 53 -0.70 -1.19 -8.32
N ASN A 54 -0.04 -0.47 -7.42
CA ASN A 54 0.47 -1.00 -6.16
C ASN A 54 -0.49 -0.77 -4.97
N LEU A 55 -1.70 -0.26 -5.21
CA LEU A 55 -2.65 0.16 -4.18
C LEU A 55 -4.05 -0.42 -4.41
N CYS A 56 -4.79 -0.72 -3.33
CA CYS A 56 -6.15 -1.27 -3.43
C CYS A 56 -7.18 -0.29 -4.02
N ASN A 57 -7.03 1.00 -3.71
CA ASN A 57 -7.94 2.08 -4.10
C ASN A 57 -7.14 3.37 -4.28
N PRO A 58 -6.37 3.48 -5.37
CA PRO A 58 -5.43 4.58 -5.58
C PRO A 58 -6.16 5.90 -5.86
N MET A 59 -5.67 6.99 -5.24
CA MET A 59 -6.00 8.36 -5.61
C MET A 59 -4.72 9.16 -5.84
N PRO A 60 -4.66 10.04 -6.85
CA PRO A 60 -3.52 10.92 -7.08
C PRO A 60 -3.21 11.79 -5.84
N LEU A 61 -1.93 12.06 -5.58
CA LEU A 61 -1.46 12.96 -4.52
C LEU A 61 -1.35 14.42 -4.96
N ASN A 62 -1.31 14.67 -6.26
CA ASN A 62 -1.22 16.01 -6.84
C ASN A 62 -2.56 16.37 -7.51
N ASP A 63 -3.08 17.55 -7.19
CA ASP A 63 -4.24 18.20 -7.84
C ASP A 63 -3.87 18.82 -9.19
#